data_AF-A0AAU4Q5Z5-F1
#
_entry.id   AF-A0AAU4Q5Z5-F1
#
_cell.length_a   1.000
_cell.length_b   1.000
_cell.length_c   1.000
_cell.angle_alpha   90.00
_cell.angle_beta   90.00
_cell.angle_gamma   90.00
#
_symmetry.space_group_name_H-M   'P 1'
#
loop_
_entity.id
_entity.type
_entity.pdbx_description
1 polymer ?
#
loop_
_entity_poly.entity_id
_entity_poly.type
_entity_poly.pdbx_seq_one_letter_code
_entity_poly.pdbx_strand_id
1 'polypeptide(L)'
;MSPYVCSLKVDRPQAMPGGGVYNLVRFPYEAGEESYDPHGMHEPADPLGYAVQDWSRDDRSGLIWPAVDGWATLTALIYWEAGDYTELRDRFVRDPLGLAGGSDSTATEHRPPSPGAQFFHKTHEMFVHPGTLVGLLAAHNAPKNVRITLAEFKLAIHPS
;
A
#
# COMPACT_ATOMS: atom_id res chain seq x y z
N MET A 1 12.29 15.09 17.73
CA MET A 1 11.84 15.64 16.43
C MET A 1 10.41 15.17 16.19
N SER A 2 9.62 15.92 15.44
CA SER A 2 8.32 15.44 14.96
C SER A 2 8.53 14.29 13.96
N PRO A 3 7.64 13.28 13.94
CA PRO A 3 7.74 12.19 12.97
C PRO A 3 7.48 12.69 11.55
N TYR A 4 8.11 12.05 10.57
CA TYR A 4 7.73 12.21 9.16
C TYR A 4 6.54 11.31 8.89
N VAL A 5 5.46 11.87 8.35
CA VAL A 5 4.22 11.13 8.15
C VAL A 5 3.75 11.19 6.70
N CYS A 6 3.20 10.08 6.21
CA CYS A 6 2.44 10.00 4.98
C CYS A 6 1.21 9.13 5.24
N SER A 7 0.03 9.61 4.89
CA SER A 7 -1.24 8.91 5.00
C SER A 7 -1.88 8.91 3.62
N LEU A 8 -2.11 7.71 3.09
CA LEU A 8 -2.76 7.51 1.79
C LEU A 8 -4.13 6.88 2.02
N LYS A 9 -5.14 7.38 1.30
CA LYS A 9 -6.48 6.82 1.31
C LYS A 9 -7.06 6.73 -0.09
N VAL A 10 -7.81 5.66 -0.32
CA VAL A 10 -8.65 5.50 -1.49
C VAL A 10 -9.97 4.87 -1.07
N ASP A 11 -11.07 5.53 -1.40
CA ASP A 11 -12.46 5.09 -1.18
C ASP A 11 -13.19 4.81 -2.51
N ARG A 12 -12.45 4.84 -3.62
CA ARG A 12 -12.89 4.45 -4.95
C ARG A 12 -12.59 2.96 -5.16
N PRO A 13 -13.58 2.12 -5.53
CA PRO A 13 -13.35 0.70 -5.74
C PRO A 13 -12.27 0.43 -6.79
N GLN A 14 -11.27 -0.37 -6.44
CA GLN A 14 -10.22 -0.83 -7.35
C GLN A 14 -10.26 -2.35 -7.50
N ALA A 15 -10.17 -2.82 -8.75
CA ALA A 15 -10.22 -4.25 -9.05
C ALA A 15 -8.86 -4.89 -8.76
N MET A 16 -8.88 -5.95 -7.96
CA MET A 16 -7.73 -6.80 -7.71
C MET A 16 -7.83 -8.03 -8.61
N PRO A 17 -6.78 -8.34 -9.40
CA PRO A 17 -6.73 -9.57 -10.18
C PRO A 17 -6.84 -10.83 -9.33
N GLY A 18 -7.58 -11.81 -9.84
CA GLY A 18 -7.70 -13.13 -9.22
C GLY A 18 -6.48 -14.03 -9.37
N GLY A 19 -6.58 -15.25 -8.83
CA GLY A 19 -5.55 -16.28 -8.99
C GLY A 19 -4.44 -16.27 -7.93
N GLY A 20 -4.61 -15.53 -6.82
CA GLY A 20 -3.70 -15.58 -5.67
C GLY A 20 -2.39 -14.79 -5.85
N VAL A 21 -2.28 -14.01 -6.92
CA VAL A 21 -1.14 -13.12 -7.20
C VAL A 21 -1.27 -11.85 -6.37
N TYR A 22 -0.16 -11.41 -5.78
CA TYR A 22 -0.11 -10.14 -5.08
C TYR A 22 -0.05 -8.99 -6.08
N ASN A 23 -0.92 -8.01 -5.85
CA ASN A 23 -0.96 -6.77 -6.61
C ASN A 23 -0.79 -5.60 -5.65
N LEU A 24 -0.21 -4.52 -6.15
CA LEU A 24 -0.04 -3.31 -5.35
C LEU A 24 -1.36 -2.58 -5.21
N VAL A 25 -1.67 -2.17 -3.98
CA VAL A 25 -2.81 -1.30 -3.70
C VAL A 25 -2.43 0.11 -4.14
N ARG A 26 -3.24 0.70 -5.02
CA ARG A 26 -2.97 2.00 -5.64
C ARG A 26 -3.72 3.12 -4.93
N PHE A 27 -3.11 4.29 -4.86
CA PHE A 27 -3.68 5.47 -4.20
C PHE A 27 -3.63 6.70 -5.12
N PRO A 28 -4.63 7.58 -5.07
CA PRO A 28 -4.60 8.84 -5.81
C PRO A 28 -3.67 9.86 -5.14
N TYR A 29 -3.13 10.77 -5.95
CA TYR A 29 -2.30 11.90 -5.49
C TYR A 29 -3.12 13.13 -5.05
N GLU A 30 -4.44 13.10 -5.24
CA GLU A 30 -5.33 14.19 -4.87
C GLU A 30 -5.47 14.29 -3.35
N ALA A 31 -5.44 15.51 -2.80
CA ALA A 31 -5.74 15.73 -1.40
C ALA A 31 -7.19 15.31 -1.08
N GLY A 32 -7.38 14.67 0.07
CA GLY A 32 -8.67 14.17 0.57
C GLY A 32 -8.68 14.14 2.10
N GLU A 33 -9.82 13.83 2.71
CA GLU A 33 -10.03 13.99 4.17
C GLU A 33 -9.00 13.26 5.06
N GLU A 34 -8.39 12.16 4.57
CA GLU A 34 -7.32 11.42 5.29
C GLU A 34 -6.07 11.17 4.44
N SER A 35 -5.96 11.84 3.28
CA SER A 35 -4.71 11.86 2.50
C SER A 35 -3.87 13.02 2.99
N TYR A 36 -2.68 12.74 3.55
CA TYR A 36 -1.81 13.73 4.17
C TYR A 36 -0.34 13.39 3.97
N ASP A 37 0.39 14.24 3.25
CA ASP A 37 1.82 14.05 2.97
C ASP A 37 2.57 15.40 2.95
N PRO A 38 2.87 15.98 4.12
CA PRO A 38 3.56 17.26 4.21
C PRO A 38 5.06 17.17 3.83
N HIS A 39 5.56 15.97 3.55
CA HIS A 39 6.98 15.70 3.30
C HIS A 39 7.27 15.24 1.87
N GLY A 40 6.27 15.19 0.99
CA GLY A 40 6.43 14.79 -0.42
C GLY A 40 6.90 13.34 -0.58
N MET A 41 6.45 12.44 0.29
CA MET A 41 6.73 11.00 0.22
C MET A 41 5.83 10.26 -0.77
N HIS A 42 4.80 10.90 -1.34
CA HIS A 42 3.88 10.33 -2.32
C HIS A 42 3.48 11.36 -3.38
N GLU A 43 4.35 11.55 -4.35
CA GLU A 43 4.19 12.52 -5.44
C GLU A 43 4.02 11.82 -6.80
N PRO A 44 3.25 12.40 -7.75
CA PRO A 44 3.04 11.81 -9.08
C PRO A 44 4.31 11.79 -9.93
N ALA A 45 5.19 12.76 -9.73
CA ALA A 45 6.52 12.79 -10.32
C ALA A 45 7.50 12.20 -9.32
N ASP A 46 8.05 11.03 -9.65
CA ASP A 46 8.99 10.37 -8.76
C ASP A 46 10.41 10.96 -8.87
N PRO A 47 11.27 10.74 -7.85
CA PRO A 47 12.66 11.20 -7.86
C PRO A 47 13.52 10.64 -9.00
N LEU A 48 13.04 9.61 -9.71
CA LEU A 48 13.73 8.98 -10.84
C LEU A 48 13.28 9.56 -12.19
N GLY A 49 12.42 10.57 -12.20
CA GLY A 49 11.98 11.28 -13.40
C GLY A 49 10.81 10.63 -14.13
N TYR A 50 10.17 9.62 -13.55
CA TYR A 50 8.91 9.07 -14.07
C TYR A 50 7.73 9.85 -13.51
N ALA A 51 6.74 10.15 -14.36
CA ALA A 51 5.53 10.84 -13.96
C ALA A 51 4.29 9.98 -14.22
N VAL A 52 3.62 9.57 -13.14
CA VAL A 52 2.36 8.83 -13.21
C VAL A 52 1.27 9.72 -13.80
N GLN A 53 0.64 9.25 -14.88
CA GLN A 53 -0.44 9.96 -15.57
C GLN A 53 -1.83 9.54 -15.10
N ASP A 54 -1.99 8.26 -14.72
CA ASP A 54 -3.23 7.69 -14.23
C ASP A 54 -2.92 6.75 -13.06
N TRP A 55 -3.18 7.23 -11.84
CA TRP A 55 -2.92 6.48 -10.61
C TRP A 55 -3.66 5.12 -10.61
N SER A 56 -4.84 5.03 -11.22
CA SER A 56 -5.65 3.82 -11.14
C SER A 56 -5.05 2.63 -11.91
N ARG A 57 -4.11 2.91 -12.82
CA ARG A 57 -3.49 1.94 -13.74
C ARG A 57 -1.99 1.76 -13.52
N ASP A 58 -1.39 2.54 -12.64
CA ASP A 58 0.05 2.58 -12.44
C ASP A 58 0.42 2.17 -11.02
N ASP A 59 1.23 1.12 -10.89
CA ASP A 59 1.70 0.64 -9.60
C ASP A 59 2.59 1.66 -8.88
N ARG A 60 3.21 2.63 -9.55
CA ARG A 60 3.97 3.67 -8.83
C ARG A 60 3.11 4.52 -7.89
N SER A 61 1.80 4.58 -8.15
CA SER A 61 0.82 5.24 -7.27
C SER A 61 0.51 4.47 -5.98
N GLY A 62 1.04 3.26 -5.80
CA GLY A 62 0.91 2.52 -4.54
C GLY A 62 2.11 2.69 -3.61
N LEU A 63 3.05 3.57 -3.94
CA LEU A 63 4.36 3.65 -3.29
C LEU A 63 4.49 4.89 -2.41
N ILE A 64 5.04 4.69 -1.22
CA ILE A 64 5.56 5.76 -0.38
C ILE A 64 7.09 5.73 -0.48
N TRP A 65 7.69 6.90 -0.69
CA TRP A 65 9.12 7.15 -0.79
C TRP A 65 9.58 7.77 0.53
N PRO A 66 10.21 7.00 1.45
CA PRO A 66 10.68 7.54 2.71
C PRO A 66 11.60 8.75 2.50
N ALA A 67 11.29 9.87 3.13
CA ALA A 67 12.09 11.10 3.02
C ALA A 67 13.34 11.08 3.92
N VAL A 68 13.36 10.25 4.95
CA VAL A 68 14.44 10.13 5.94
C VAL A 68 14.63 8.68 6.38
N ASP A 69 15.83 8.39 6.88
CA ASP A 69 16.11 7.14 7.59
C ASP A 69 15.43 7.14 8.95
N GLY A 70 14.97 5.97 9.39
CA GLY A 70 14.47 5.83 10.75
C GLY A 70 13.66 4.58 11.03
N TRP A 71 13.16 4.51 12.26
CA TRP A 71 12.21 3.49 12.68
C TRP A 71 10.81 3.90 12.24
N ALA A 72 10.18 3.09 11.40
CA ALA A 72 8.87 3.37 10.84
C ALA A 72 7.77 2.48 11.43
N THR A 73 6.63 3.09 11.70
CA THR A 73 5.36 2.40 11.96
C THR A 73 4.52 2.47 10.69
N LEU A 74 4.13 1.30 10.17
CA LEU A 74 3.28 1.11 9.02
C LEU A 74 1.90 0.66 9.48
N THR A 75 0.85 1.29 8.98
CA THR A 75 -0.53 0.88 9.25
C THR A 75 -1.30 0.73 7.94
N ALA A 76 -2.07 -0.35 7.82
CA ALA A 76 -2.93 -0.58 6.66
C ALA A 76 -4.36 -0.93 7.09
N LEU A 77 -5.31 -0.44 6.30
CA LEU A 77 -6.72 -0.79 6.36
C LEU A 77 -7.14 -1.23 4.95
N ILE A 78 -7.79 -2.39 4.81
CA ILE A 78 -8.28 -2.87 3.51
C ILE A 78 -9.69 -3.43 3.68
N TYR A 79 -10.64 -2.87 2.92
CA TYR A 79 -12.01 -3.34 2.84
C TYR A 79 -12.26 -4.01 1.50
N TRP A 80 -12.63 -5.28 1.54
CA TRP A 80 -12.98 -6.07 0.36
C TRP A 80 -14.49 -6.18 0.21
N GLU A 81 -14.98 -6.14 -1.02
CA GLU A 81 -16.33 -6.60 -1.28
C GLU A 81 -16.47 -8.11 -1.01
N ALA A 82 -17.69 -8.57 -0.76
CA ALA A 82 -17.97 -10.00 -0.67
C ALA A 82 -17.66 -10.70 -2.00
N GLY A 83 -17.19 -11.94 -1.97
CA GLY A 83 -16.90 -12.71 -3.17
C GLY A 83 -16.58 -14.17 -2.91
N ASP A 84 -16.25 -14.91 -3.97
CA ASP A 84 -16.04 -16.36 -3.95
C ASP A 84 -14.61 -16.77 -3.54
N TYR A 85 -13.84 -15.87 -2.91
CA TYR A 85 -12.51 -16.19 -2.40
C TYR A 85 -12.63 -17.05 -1.14
N THR A 86 -11.66 -17.95 -0.93
CA THR A 86 -11.53 -18.71 0.32
C THR A 86 -10.31 -18.28 1.13
N GLU A 87 -9.48 -17.41 0.57
CA GLU A 87 -8.32 -16.83 1.22
C GLU A 87 -8.06 -15.41 0.73
N LEU A 88 -7.76 -14.53 1.69
CA LEU A 88 -7.25 -13.19 1.47
C LEU A 88 -5.84 -13.07 2.03
N ARG A 89 -5.02 -12.27 1.36
CA ARG A 89 -3.62 -12.07 1.72
C ARG A 89 -3.24 -10.62 1.60
N ASP A 90 -2.33 -10.19 2.46
CA ASP A 90 -1.71 -8.88 2.39
C ASP A 90 -0.34 -8.89 3.05
N ARG A 91 0.51 -7.95 2.64
CA ARG A 91 1.87 -7.81 3.14
C ARG A 91 2.39 -6.41 2.88
N PHE A 92 3.32 -5.97 3.72
CA PHE A 92 4.16 -4.82 3.41
C PHE A 92 5.37 -5.29 2.61
N VAL A 93 5.83 -4.46 1.69
CA VAL A 93 6.99 -4.78 0.84
C VAL A 93 7.87 -3.56 0.71
N ARG A 94 9.17 -3.76 0.90
CA ARG A 94 10.22 -2.84 0.49
C ARG A 94 10.53 -3.10 -0.98
N ASP A 95 10.63 -2.02 -1.74
CA ASP A 95 10.96 -2.00 -3.15
C ASP A 95 10.13 -3.01 -4.01
N PRO A 96 8.78 -2.95 -3.96
CA PRO A 96 7.93 -3.93 -4.65
C PRO A 96 8.12 -3.97 -6.17
N LEU A 97 8.71 -2.92 -6.76
CA LEU A 97 8.99 -2.80 -8.20
C LEU A 97 10.47 -3.04 -8.56
N GLY A 98 11.34 -3.32 -7.59
CA GLY A 98 12.75 -3.60 -7.84
C GLY A 98 13.57 -2.40 -8.35
N LEU A 99 13.21 -1.18 -7.97
CA LEU A 99 13.85 0.06 -8.39
C LEU A 99 15.12 0.40 -7.59
N ALA A 100 15.32 -0.21 -6.41
CA ALA A 100 16.32 0.19 -5.43
C ALA A 100 17.25 -0.95 -4.94
N GLY A 101 16.93 -2.19 -5.26
CA GLY A 101 17.74 -3.35 -4.84
C GLY A 101 17.00 -4.68 -4.85
N GLY A 102 15.68 -4.65 -5.03
CA GLY A 102 14.83 -5.83 -5.13
C GLY A 102 13.78 -5.90 -4.03
N SER A 103 12.68 -6.57 -4.35
CA SER A 103 11.53 -6.74 -3.46
C SER A 103 11.89 -7.54 -2.21
N ASP A 104 11.54 -7.00 -1.04
CA ASP A 104 11.66 -7.64 0.27
C ASP A 104 10.36 -7.49 1.06
N SER A 105 9.65 -8.60 1.30
CA SER A 105 8.35 -8.59 1.96
C SER A 105 8.43 -8.90 3.45
N THR A 106 7.60 -8.21 4.24
CA THR A 106 7.44 -8.44 5.68
C THR A 106 5.96 -8.40 6.08
N ALA A 107 5.66 -8.83 7.31
CA ALA A 107 4.31 -8.84 7.89
C ALA A 107 3.27 -9.48 6.95
N THR A 108 3.61 -10.63 6.37
CA THR A 108 2.70 -11.36 5.48
C THR A 108 1.63 -12.06 6.30
N GLU A 109 0.36 -11.79 5.98
CA GLU A 109 -0.79 -12.41 6.62
C GLU A 109 -1.69 -13.06 5.58
N HIS A 110 -2.10 -14.29 5.86
CA HIS A 110 -3.15 -15.00 5.12
C HIS A 110 -4.30 -15.29 6.08
N ARG A 111 -5.52 -15.19 5.57
CA ARG A 111 -6.73 -15.32 6.39
C ARG A 111 -7.89 -15.90 5.60
N PRO A 112 -8.71 -16.79 6.21
CA PRO A 112 -10.00 -17.17 5.62
C PRO A 112 -10.97 -15.99 5.70
N PRO A 113 -11.95 -15.89 4.79
CA PRO A 113 -12.96 -14.85 4.84
C PRO A 113 -13.99 -15.13 5.95
N SER A 114 -14.49 -14.06 6.56
CA SER A 114 -15.74 -14.06 7.31
C SER A 114 -16.95 -14.02 6.37
N PRO A 115 -18.20 -14.20 6.84
CA PRO A 115 -19.37 -13.98 5.99
C PRO A 115 -19.49 -12.51 5.54
N GLY A 116 -19.74 -12.29 4.24
CA GLY A 116 -20.01 -10.96 3.69
C GLY A 116 -18.75 -10.21 3.22
N ALA A 117 -18.78 -8.88 3.34
CA ALA A 117 -17.62 -8.03 3.06
C ALA A 117 -16.54 -8.20 4.14
N GLN A 118 -15.30 -7.86 3.82
CA GLN A 118 -14.18 -8.07 4.73
C GLN A 118 -13.54 -6.75 5.11
N PHE A 119 -13.21 -6.61 6.39
CA PHE A 119 -12.73 -5.36 6.96
C PHE A 119 -11.51 -5.65 7.80
N PHE A 120 -10.33 -5.31 7.28
CA PHE A 120 -9.07 -5.70 7.91
C PHE A 120 -8.18 -4.51 8.17
N HIS A 121 -7.56 -4.55 9.34
CA HIS A 121 -6.57 -3.59 9.80
C HIS A 121 -5.32 -4.34 10.25
N LYS A 122 -4.14 -3.76 10.04
CA LYS A 122 -2.87 -4.23 10.61
C LYS A 122 -1.89 -3.09 10.83
N THR A 123 -0.95 -3.34 11.73
CA THR A 123 0.20 -2.47 11.99
C THR A 123 1.47 -3.30 12.00
N HIS A 124 2.57 -2.73 11.52
CA HIS A 124 3.90 -3.33 11.57
C HIS A 124 4.95 -2.24 11.79
N GLU A 125 6.13 -2.63 12.25
CA GLU A 125 7.23 -1.71 12.44
C GLU A 125 8.48 -2.22 11.76
N MET A 126 9.24 -1.32 11.14
CA MET A 126 10.47 -1.67 10.47
C MET A 126 11.37 -0.46 10.22
N PHE A 127 12.66 -0.68 9.95
CA PHE A 127 13.52 0.36 9.40
C PHE A 127 13.17 0.67 7.95
N VAL A 128 13.22 1.97 7.62
CA VAL A 128 13.07 2.52 6.27
C VAL A 128 14.23 3.45 5.96
N HIS A 129 14.52 3.59 4.67
CA HIS A 129 15.64 4.35 4.14
C HIS A 129 15.19 5.13 2.91
N PRO A 130 15.66 6.38 2.72
CA PRO A 130 15.52 7.06 1.45
C PRO A 130 16.08 6.21 0.31
N GLY A 131 15.38 6.21 -0.82
CA GLY A 131 15.71 5.35 -1.96
C GLY A 131 15.15 3.94 -1.86
N THR A 132 14.66 3.46 -0.71
CA THR A 132 13.94 2.17 -0.61
C THR A 132 12.45 2.42 -0.44
N LEU A 133 11.69 2.24 -1.52
CA LEU A 133 10.25 2.49 -1.56
C LEU A 133 9.51 1.48 -0.68
N VAL A 134 8.35 1.84 -0.15
CA VAL A 134 7.49 0.90 0.58
C VAL A 134 6.10 0.86 -0.05
N GLY A 135 5.50 -0.33 -0.05
CA GLY A 135 4.19 -0.55 -0.63
C GLY A 135 3.36 -1.57 0.15
N LEU A 136 2.05 -1.50 -0.07
CA LEU A 136 1.06 -2.45 0.41
C LEU A 136 0.65 -3.37 -0.73
N LEU A 137 0.91 -4.67 -0.59
CA LEU A 137 0.44 -5.67 -1.54
C LEU A 137 -0.75 -6.43 -0.96
N ALA A 138 -1.70 -6.77 -1.83
CA ALA A 138 -2.90 -7.52 -1.49
C ALA A 138 -3.19 -8.59 -2.55
N ALA A 139 -3.79 -9.71 -2.13
CA ALA A 139 -4.17 -10.82 -3.01
C ALA A 139 -5.42 -11.54 -2.50
N HIS A 140 -6.09 -12.22 -3.42
CA HIS A 140 -7.16 -13.17 -3.12
C HIS A 140 -7.08 -14.36 -4.08
N ASN A 141 -7.61 -15.51 -3.67
CA ASN A 141 -7.55 -16.73 -4.49
C ASN A 141 -8.79 -16.98 -5.38
N ALA A 142 -9.81 -16.11 -5.33
CA ALA A 142 -10.94 -16.22 -6.27
C ALA A 142 -10.48 -16.18 -7.74
N PRO A 143 -11.19 -16.87 -8.66
CA PRO A 143 -10.80 -16.95 -10.07
C PRO A 143 -11.09 -15.67 -10.87
N LYS A 144 -12.02 -14.84 -10.40
CA LYS A 144 -12.39 -13.56 -11.02
C LYS A 144 -11.90 -12.41 -10.17
N ASN A 145 -11.76 -11.23 -10.77
CA ASN A 145 -11.40 -10.02 -10.04
C ASN A 145 -12.40 -9.75 -8.91
N VAL A 146 -11.87 -9.30 -7.77
CA VAL A 146 -12.62 -8.83 -6.61
C VAL A 146 -12.17 -7.41 -6.30
N ARG A 147 -13.06 -6.56 -5.82
CA ARG A 147 -12.72 -5.17 -5.51
C ARG A 147 -12.32 -4.96 -4.07
N ILE A 148 -11.25 -4.18 -3.91
CA ILE A 148 -11.03 -3.41 -2.69
C ILE A 148 -11.90 -2.15 -2.82
N THR A 149 -12.77 -1.93 -1.84
CA THR A 149 -13.72 -0.80 -1.81
C THR A 149 -13.19 0.39 -1.03
N LEU A 150 -12.30 0.13 -0.06
CA LEU A 150 -11.56 1.15 0.67
C LEU A 150 -10.19 0.60 1.02
N ALA A 151 -9.15 1.43 0.89
CA ALA A 151 -7.86 1.14 1.47
C ALA A 151 -7.23 2.38 2.08
N GLU A 152 -6.44 2.16 3.13
CA GLU A 152 -5.55 3.15 3.72
C GLU A 152 -4.16 2.54 3.90
N PHE A 153 -3.13 3.34 3.62
CA PHE A 153 -1.74 2.98 3.88
C PHE A 153 -1.02 4.17 4.50
N LYS A 154 -0.56 3.99 5.74
CA LYS A 154 0.01 5.06 6.55
C LYS A 154 1.43 4.69 6.97
N LEU A 155 2.33 5.65 6.89
CA LEU A 155 3.72 5.56 7.31
C LEU A 155 4.01 6.71 8.28
N ALA A 156 4.56 6.38 9.45
CA ALA A 156 5.16 7.35 10.36
C ALA A 156 6.61 6.94 10.63
N ILE A 157 7.56 7.84 10.38
CA ILE A 157 9.00 7.61 10.56
C ILE A 157 9.48 8.42 11.75
N HIS A 158 10.06 7.74 12.72
CA HIS A 158 10.84 8.33 13.80
C HIS A 158 12.31 8.41 13.35
N PRO A 159 12.84 9.61 13.03
CA PRO A 159 14.18 9.75 12.49
C PRO A 159 15.23 9.29 13.50
N SER A 160 16.22 8.54 13.03
CA SER A 160 17.38 8.08 13.81
C SER A 160 18.55 9.06 13.77
#